data_AF-A0A6L9IPH9-F1
#
_entry.id   AF-A0A6L9IPH9-F1
#
_cell.length_a   1.000
_cell.length_b   1.000
_cell.length_c   1.000
_cell.angle_alpha   90.00
_cell.angle_beta   90.00
_cell.angle_gamma   90.00
#
_symmetry.space_group_name_H-M   'P 1'
#
loop_
_entity.id
_entity.type
_entity.pdbx_description
1 polymer ?
#
loop_
_entity_poly.entity_id
_entity_poly.type
_entity_poly.pdbx_seq_one_letter_code
_entity_poly.pdbx_strand_id
1 'polypeptide(L)'
;MSWFCLYLPTTDSGPVADALRDLLARESYEPYDPFPGGTGTPPGLREMVRHFVTPPTDSWVRVVGQPDEVVLPSLQETLAQPLLYGWLTADDGGFALYQDGTRTDDPAALADYLRKGQTLDVLQQAFDGELPVDAVGSDQPPVVVAGAEDLPPELRQFAEDQGVNPRQANKLFKRLSDNLFGKLARQADDEAGDEQAQARAALMGGGGQDVWNNLHGQRVRAIASVLALPANWRTPDFDTIREAYQVHRLRQRSPRMPLMPGDKETLASVPDALDYVPVYMGKR
;
A
#
# COMPACT_ATOMS: atom_id res chain seq x y z
N MET A 1 -2.05 -0.32 8.30
CA MET A 1 -1.95 0.67 7.20
C MET A 1 -2.51 0.01 5.96
N SER A 2 -3.29 0.73 5.16
CA SER A 2 -3.79 0.23 3.87
C SER A 2 -3.20 1.06 2.74
N TRP A 3 -3.01 0.45 1.58
CA TRP A 3 -2.50 1.10 0.37
C TRP A 3 -3.46 0.83 -0.78
N PHE A 4 -3.75 1.86 -1.56
CA PHE A 4 -4.63 1.80 -2.72
C PHE A 4 -4.09 2.74 -3.79
N CYS A 5 -4.06 2.25 -5.03
CA CYS A 5 -3.65 3.04 -6.19
C CYS A 5 -4.41 2.62 -7.43
N LEU A 6 -4.78 3.58 -8.27
CA LEU A 6 -5.17 3.33 -9.65
C LEU A 6 -4.00 3.68 -10.57
N TYR A 7 -3.82 2.91 -11.64
CA TYR A 7 -2.86 3.17 -12.70
C TYR A 7 -3.59 3.21 -14.03
N LEU A 8 -3.37 4.30 -14.76
CA LEU A 8 -3.98 4.55 -16.05
C LEU A 8 -2.88 4.71 -17.10
N PRO A 9 -2.91 3.99 -18.22
CA PRO A 9 -1.89 4.06 -19.27
C PRO A 9 -2.09 5.33 -20.14
N THR A 10 -1.92 6.49 -19.52
CA THR A 10 -2.10 7.81 -20.15
C THR A 10 -0.95 8.74 -19.79
N THR A 11 -0.79 9.79 -20.61
CA THR A 11 0.20 10.86 -20.42
C THR A 11 -0.44 12.17 -19.98
N ASP A 12 -1.74 12.18 -19.67
CA ASP A 12 -2.46 13.38 -19.26
C ASP A 12 -3.24 13.15 -17.96
N SER A 13 -2.82 13.85 -16.91
CA SER A 13 -3.42 13.79 -15.57
C SER A 13 -4.69 14.63 -15.46
N GLY A 14 -4.87 15.64 -16.31
CA GLY A 14 -6.00 16.57 -16.25
C GLY A 14 -7.35 15.87 -16.45
N PRO A 15 -7.56 15.17 -17.58
CA PRO A 15 -8.78 14.42 -17.85
C PRO A 15 -9.10 13.36 -16.79
N VAL A 16 -8.08 12.75 -16.17
CA VAL A 16 -8.28 11.77 -15.09
C VAL A 16 -8.86 12.45 -13.85
N ALA A 17 -8.27 13.58 -13.42
CA ALA A 17 -8.76 14.32 -12.27
C ALA A 17 -10.16 14.90 -12.50
N ASP A 18 -10.43 15.41 -13.70
CA ASP A 18 -11.73 15.98 -14.06
C ASP A 18 -12.81 14.90 -14.12
N ALA A 19 -12.54 13.75 -14.75
CA ALA A 19 -13.46 12.63 -14.77
C ALA A 19 -13.80 12.12 -13.35
N LEU A 20 -12.80 12.00 -12.47
CA LEU A 20 -13.02 11.64 -11.07
C LEU A 20 -13.94 12.63 -10.35
N ARG A 21 -13.69 13.94 -10.48
CA ARG A 21 -14.54 14.97 -9.85
C ARG A 21 -15.96 14.93 -10.39
N ASP A 22 -16.13 14.82 -11.70
CA ASP A 22 -17.45 14.80 -12.34
C ASP A 22 -18.26 13.58 -11.93
N LEU A 23 -17.64 12.40 -11.85
CA LEU A 23 -18.30 11.18 -11.42
C LEU A 23 -18.68 11.23 -9.93
N LEU A 24 -17.77 11.70 -9.08
CA LEU A 24 -18.06 11.89 -7.65
C LEU A 24 -19.17 12.94 -7.45
N ALA A 25 -19.20 14.00 -8.25
CA ALA A 25 -20.27 15.00 -8.18
C ALA A 25 -21.65 14.42 -8.54
N ARG A 26 -21.72 13.47 -9.49
CA ARG A 26 -22.97 12.74 -9.81
C ARG A 26 -23.45 11.88 -8.64
N GLU A 27 -22.51 11.37 -7.84
CA GLU A 27 -22.77 10.66 -6.58
C GLU A 27 -22.97 11.61 -5.38
N SER A 28 -23.32 12.88 -5.64
CA SER A 28 -23.62 13.90 -4.63
C SER A 28 -22.45 14.28 -3.71
N TYR A 29 -21.21 14.00 -4.11
CA TYR A 29 -20.05 14.56 -3.42
C TYR A 29 -19.81 16.01 -3.83
N GLU A 30 -19.46 16.85 -2.87
CA GLU A 30 -19.11 18.25 -3.04
C GLU A 30 -17.58 18.44 -2.94
N PRO A 31 -16.97 19.27 -3.79
CA PRO A 31 -15.53 19.54 -3.72
C PRO A 31 -15.17 20.36 -2.48
N TYR A 32 -14.01 20.08 -1.90
CA TYR A 32 -13.41 20.91 -0.85
C TYR A 32 -11.88 20.97 -0.99
N ASP A 33 -11.24 22.02 -0.43
CA ASP A 33 -9.78 22.16 -0.46
C ASP A 33 -9.26 22.33 0.98
N PRO A 34 -8.69 21.26 1.59
CA PRO A 34 -8.20 21.31 2.96
C PRO A 34 -6.84 22.01 3.10
N PHE A 35 -6.21 22.43 2.00
CA PHE A 35 -4.84 22.94 2.01
C PHE A 35 -4.79 24.45 2.29
N PRO A 36 -3.61 25.00 2.67
CA PRO A 36 -3.44 26.41 2.89
C PRO A 36 -3.89 27.26 1.69
N GLY A 37 -4.83 28.18 1.94
CA GLY A 37 -5.45 29.04 0.91
C GLY A 37 -6.70 28.44 0.26
N GLY A 38 -7.06 27.20 0.60
CA GLY A 38 -8.30 26.53 0.19
C GLY A 38 -9.53 26.91 1.02
N THR A 39 -10.64 26.25 0.73
CA THR A 39 -11.94 26.44 1.39
C THR A 39 -12.04 25.77 2.77
N GLY A 40 -11.05 24.96 3.14
CA GLY A 40 -11.08 24.11 4.33
C GLY A 40 -11.95 22.87 4.14
N THR A 41 -12.06 22.05 5.18
CA THR A 41 -12.97 20.89 5.21
C THR A 41 -14.33 21.34 5.78
N PRO A 42 -15.42 21.28 5.01
CA PRO A 42 -16.76 21.63 5.51
C PRO A 42 -17.16 20.75 6.70
N PRO A 43 -17.83 21.33 7.72
CA PRO A 43 -18.37 20.53 8.82
C PRO A 43 -19.52 19.65 8.34
N GLY A 44 -19.62 18.44 8.89
CA GLY A 44 -20.76 17.53 8.64
C GLY A 44 -20.60 16.59 7.45
N LEU A 45 -19.45 16.58 6.76
CA LEU A 45 -19.12 15.54 5.79
C LEU A 45 -18.91 14.19 6.51
N ARG A 46 -19.55 13.14 6.02
CA ARG A 46 -19.47 11.78 6.59
C ARG A 46 -18.61 10.85 5.76
N GLU A 47 -18.71 10.98 4.45
CA GLU A 47 -17.93 10.22 3.49
C GLU A 47 -17.01 11.17 2.73
N MET A 48 -15.74 10.82 2.62
CA MET A 48 -14.70 11.66 2.03
C MET A 48 -13.85 10.84 1.09
N VAL A 49 -13.70 11.33 -0.12
CA VAL A 49 -12.77 10.81 -1.11
C VAL A 49 -11.58 11.77 -1.17
N ARG A 50 -10.37 11.21 -1.01
CA ARG A 50 -9.12 11.96 -0.92
C ARG A 50 -8.09 11.33 -1.83
N HIS A 51 -7.81 12.01 -2.93
CA HIS A 51 -6.88 11.54 -3.93
C HIS A 51 -5.89 12.60 -4.34
N PHE A 52 -4.74 12.11 -4.80
CA PHE A 52 -3.85 12.86 -5.66
C PHE A 52 -3.68 12.13 -6.97
N VAL A 53 -3.94 12.84 -8.08
CA VAL A 53 -3.57 12.39 -9.41
C VAL A 53 -2.14 12.86 -9.65
N THR A 54 -1.22 11.93 -9.91
CA THR A 54 0.20 12.25 -10.12
C THR A 54 0.42 12.87 -11.49
N PRO A 55 1.51 13.63 -11.70
CA PRO A 55 2.01 13.86 -13.05
C PRO A 55 2.31 12.52 -13.74
N PRO A 56 2.30 12.49 -15.09
CA PRO A 56 2.56 11.27 -15.85
C PRO A 56 4.03 10.84 -15.72
N THR A 57 4.27 9.56 -15.47
CA THR A 57 5.60 8.94 -15.40
C THR A 57 5.60 7.66 -16.21
N ASP A 58 6.56 7.50 -17.13
CA ASP A 58 6.68 6.30 -17.99
C ASP A 58 5.38 5.93 -18.73
N SER A 59 4.61 6.94 -19.18
CA SER A 59 3.29 6.79 -19.81
C SER A 59 2.17 6.27 -18.90
N TRP A 60 2.34 6.44 -17.58
CA TRP A 60 1.33 6.13 -16.59
C TRP A 60 0.95 7.36 -15.77
N VAL A 61 -0.35 7.52 -15.53
CA VAL A 61 -0.87 8.38 -14.46
C VAL A 61 -1.30 7.49 -13.31
N ARG A 62 -0.88 7.85 -12.09
CA ARG A 62 -1.28 7.16 -10.86
C ARG A 62 -2.28 8.02 -10.10
N VAL A 63 -3.31 7.40 -9.55
CA VAL A 63 -4.20 8.03 -8.57
C VAL A 63 -3.91 7.40 -7.22
N VAL A 64 -3.41 8.20 -6.29
CA VAL A 64 -3.00 7.76 -4.95
C VAL A 64 -4.11 8.05 -3.95
N GLY A 65 -4.49 7.05 -3.15
CA GLY A 65 -5.57 7.12 -2.17
C GLY A 65 -6.64 6.07 -2.44
N GLN A 66 -7.51 5.80 -1.46
CA GLN A 66 -8.56 4.78 -1.58
C GLN A 66 -9.70 5.26 -2.46
N PRO A 67 -9.93 4.66 -3.66
CA PRO A 67 -11.01 5.07 -4.53
C PRO A 67 -12.35 4.60 -3.98
N ASP A 68 -13.41 5.36 -4.28
CA ASP A 68 -14.76 4.84 -4.18
C ASP A 68 -14.96 3.82 -5.31
N GLU A 69 -14.99 2.52 -4.99
CA GLU A 69 -15.06 1.47 -6.01
C GLU A 69 -16.31 1.56 -6.88
N VAL A 70 -17.37 2.25 -6.40
CA VAL A 70 -18.61 2.48 -7.15
C VAL A 70 -18.36 3.31 -8.41
N VAL A 71 -17.40 4.24 -8.39
CA VAL A 71 -17.15 5.11 -9.56
C VAL A 71 -16.18 4.50 -10.57
N LEU A 72 -15.50 3.41 -10.25
CA LEU A 72 -14.44 2.85 -11.11
C LEU A 72 -14.93 2.34 -12.48
N PRO A 73 -16.06 1.62 -12.59
CA PRO A 73 -16.60 1.23 -13.90
C PRO A 73 -16.92 2.46 -14.77
N SER A 74 -17.56 3.48 -14.19
CA SER A 74 -17.89 4.71 -14.92
C SER A 74 -16.66 5.54 -15.29
N LEU A 75 -15.60 5.50 -14.47
CA LEU A 75 -14.32 6.14 -14.77
C LEU A 75 -13.64 5.49 -15.98
N GLN A 76 -13.61 4.15 -16.00
CA GLN A 76 -13.08 3.36 -17.11
C GLN A 76 -13.79 3.70 -18.42
N GLU A 77 -15.13 3.71 -18.40
CA GLU A 77 -15.96 4.08 -19.55
C GLU A 77 -15.74 5.53 -19.99
N THR A 78 -15.71 6.48 -19.05
CA THR A 78 -15.56 7.91 -19.34
C THR A 78 -14.21 8.22 -20.00
N LEU A 79 -13.15 7.57 -19.54
CA LEU A 79 -11.80 7.75 -20.09
C LEU A 79 -11.54 6.89 -21.33
N ALA A 80 -12.46 5.96 -21.66
CA ALA A 80 -12.30 4.97 -22.72
C ALA A 80 -10.95 4.23 -22.65
N GLN A 81 -10.49 3.96 -21.42
CA GLN A 81 -9.20 3.35 -21.15
C GLN A 81 -9.32 2.33 -20.01
N PRO A 82 -8.47 1.29 -20.00
CA PRO A 82 -8.40 0.33 -18.92
C PRO A 82 -7.81 0.96 -17.64
N LEU A 83 -8.27 0.49 -16.48
CA LEU A 83 -7.75 0.93 -15.17
C LEU A 83 -7.16 -0.26 -14.42
N LEU A 84 -5.90 -0.17 -14.02
CA LEU A 84 -5.31 -1.15 -13.10
C LEU A 84 -5.51 -0.65 -11.67
N TYR A 85 -6.19 -1.43 -10.84
CA TYR A 85 -6.43 -1.13 -9.44
C TYR A 85 -5.56 -2.02 -8.56
N GLY A 86 -4.65 -1.42 -7.81
CA GLY A 86 -3.84 -2.09 -6.79
C GLY A 86 -4.38 -1.78 -5.39
N TRP A 87 -4.46 -2.81 -4.55
CA TRP A 87 -4.81 -2.67 -3.12
C TRP A 87 -3.91 -3.52 -2.24
N LEU A 88 -3.75 -3.08 -0.99
CA LEU A 88 -3.12 -3.83 0.09
C LEU A 88 -3.74 -3.41 1.42
N THR A 89 -4.22 -4.38 2.17
CA THR A 89 -4.76 -4.22 3.52
C THR A 89 -4.05 -5.21 4.45
N ALA A 90 -4.48 -5.28 5.71
CA ALA A 90 -3.96 -6.30 6.63
C ALA A 90 -4.30 -7.73 6.20
N ASP A 91 -5.47 -7.90 5.55
CA ASP A 91 -6.10 -9.20 5.32
C ASP A 91 -6.11 -9.60 3.84
N ASP A 92 -5.76 -8.69 2.92
CA ASP A 92 -5.76 -8.95 1.48
C ASP A 92 -4.84 -7.98 0.72
N GLY A 93 -4.58 -8.24 -0.55
CA GLY A 93 -3.85 -7.31 -1.41
C GLY A 93 -3.52 -7.88 -2.78
N GLY A 94 -3.80 -7.16 -3.85
CA GLY A 94 -3.63 -7.66 -5.21
C GLY A 94 -3.71 -6.57 -6.26
N PHE A 95 -3.92 -7.01 -7.49
CA PHE A 95 -4.22 -6.15 -8.62
C PHE A 95 -5.46 -6.67 -9.36
N ALA A 96 -6.25 -5.73 -9.86
CA ALA A 96 -7.43 -5.96 -10.66
C ALA A 96 -7.39 -5.07 -11.89
N LEU A 97 -8.02 -5.51 -12.96
CA LEU A 97 -8.25 -4.72 -14.16
C LEU A 97 -9.73 -4.34 -14.23
N TYR A 98 -10.00 -3.06 -14.45
CA TYR A 98 -11.29 -2.59 -14.91
C TYR A 98 -11.21 -2.37 -16.42
N GLN A 99 -12.01 -3.13 -17.16
CA GLN A 99 -12.13 -3.04 -18.61
C GLN A 99 -13.57 -3.43 -19.00
N ASP A 100 -14.13 -2.72 -19.98
CA ASP A 100 -15.50 -2.92 -20.48
C ASP A 100 -16.54 -2.94 -19.33
N GLY A 101 -16.41 -1.96 -18.41
CA GLY A 101 -17.30 -1.81 -17.25
C GLY A 101 -17.19 -2.91 -16.19
N THR A 102 -16.26 -3.86 -16.33
CA THR A 102 -16.15 -5.05 -15.47
C THR A 102 -14.81 -5.08 -14.75
N ARG A 103 -14.85 -5.44 -13.46
CA ARG A 103 -13.65 -5.77 -12.67
C ARG A 103 -13.27 -7.23 -12.88
N THR A 104 -12.00 -7.49 -13.16
CA THR A 104 -11.42 -8.84 -13.17
C THR A 104 -10.10 -8.88 -12.41
N ASP A 105 -9.94 -9.90 -11.59
CA ASP A 105 -8.72 -10.16 -10.81
C ASP A 105 -7.94 -11.36 -11.42
N ASP A 106 -8.32 -11.79 -12.63
CA ASP A 106 -7.67 -12.87 -13.39
C ASP A 106 -6.31 -12.39 -13.95
N PRO A 107 -5.19 -13.08 -13.65
CA PRO A 107 -3.88 -12.78 -14.22
C PRO A 107 -3.88 -12.69 -15.75
N ALA A 108 -4.69 -13.49 -16.44
CA ALA A 108 -4.76 -13.48 -17.91
C ALA A 108 -5.22 -12.12 -18.47
N ALA A 109 -6.07 -11.40 -17.74
CA ALA A 109 -6.53 -10.07 -18.17
C ALA A 109 -5.42 -9.01 -18.13
N LEU A 110 -4.37 -9.23 -17.33
CA LEU A 110 -3.25 -8.30 -17.17
C LEU A 110 -2.10 -8.57 -18.17
N ALA A 111 -2.25 -9.53 -19.09
CA ALA A 111 -1.20 -9.96 -20.00
C ALA A 111 -0.62 -8.83 -20.88
N ASP A 112 -1.46 -7.88 -21.30
CA ASP A 112 -1.03 -6.75 -22.14
C ASP A 112 -0.19 -5.72 -21.37
N TYR A 113 -0.17 -5.79 -20.04
CA TYR A 113 0.58 -4.89 -19.15
C TYR A 113 1.86 -5.54 -18.61
N LEU A 114 2.26 -6.69 -19.14
CA LEU A 114 3.50 -7.34 -18.75
C LEU A 114 4.71 -6.48 -19.11
N ARG A 115 5.67 -6.41 -18.17
CA ARG A 115 6.98 -5.84 -18.44
C ARG A 115 7.68 -6.65 -19.53
N LYS A 116 8.46 -5.98 -20.38
CA LYS A 116 9.25 -6.64 -21.42
C LYS A 116 10.09 -7.77 -20.84
N GLY A 117 9.93 -8.98 -21.39
CA GLY A 117 10.66 -10.19 -20.98
C GLY A 117 9.96 -11.01 -19.90
N GLN A 118 8.85 -10.54 -19.34
CA GLN A 118 8.00 -11.31 -18.44
C GLN A 118 6.96 -12.12 -19.21
N THR A 119 6.43 -13.18 -18.59
CA THR A 119 5.43 -14.07 -19.18
C THR A 119 4.19 -14.19 -18.30
N LEU A 120 3.09 -14.65 -18.89
CA LEU A 120 1.85 -14.92 -18.16
C LEU A 120 2.06 -15.97 -17.05
N ASP A 121 2.90 -16.99 -17.28
CA ASP A 121 3.21 -18.00 -16.26
C ASP A 121 3.88 -17.39 -15.02
N VAL A 122 4.78 -16.43 -15.21
CA VAL A 122 5.43 -15.71 -14.10
C VAL A 122 4.42 -14.83 -13.37
N LEU A 123 3.48 -14.21 -14.10
CA LEU A 123 2.41 -13.44 -13.48
C LEU A 123 1.47 -14.33 -12.65
N GLN A 124 1.12 -15.51 -13.16
CA GLN A 124 0.33 -16.50 -12.42
C GLN A 124 1.03 -16.91 -11.11
N GLN A 125 2.33 -17.23 -11.18
CA GLN A 125 3.14 -17.52 -9.98
C GLN A 125 3.16 -16.35 -8.99
N ALA A 126 3.17 -15.10 -9.47
CA ALA A 126 3.11 -13.92 -8.61
C ALA A 126 1.76 -13.81 -7.90
N PHE A 127 0.64 -14.06 -8.60
CA PHE A 127 -0.70 -14.07 -8.01
C PHE A 127 -0.91 -15.21 -7.00
N ASP A 128 -0.31 -16.37 -7.27
CA ASP A 128 -0.34 -17.55 -6.39
C ASP A 128 0.59 -17.40 -5.17
N GLY A 129 1.41 -16.33 -5.12
CA GLY A 129 2.34 -16.06 -4.02
C GLY A 129 3.59 -16.94 -4.04
N GLU A 130 3.92 -17.53 -5.19
CA GLU A 130 5.06 -18.44 -5.37
C GLU A 130 6.34 -17.71 -5.83
N LEU A 131 6.20 -16.49 -6.37
CA LEU A 131 7.33 -15.69 -6.82
C LEU A 131 8.02 -14.99 -5.62
N PRO A 132 9.28 -15.31 -5.29
CA PRO A 132 9.98 -14.69 -4.18
C PRO A 132 10.26 -13.22 -4.44
N VAL A 133 10.14 -12.40 -3.41
CA VAL A 133 10.47 -10.96 -3.44
C VAL A 133 11.30 -10.58 -2.23
N ASP A 134 12.23 -9.64 -2.43
CA ASP A 134 13.07 -9.14 -1.35
C ASP A 134 12.25 -8.36 -0.31
N ALA A 135 12.66 -8.46 0.96
CA ALA A 135 12.10 -7.65 2.03
C ALA A 135 12.38 -6.17 1.75
N VAL A 136 11.37 -5.33 1.95
CA VAL A 136 11.55 -3.87 1.87
C VAL A 136 12.06 -3.43 3.22
N GLY A 137 13.11 -2.58 3.22
CA GLY A 137 13.61 -1.98 4.44
C GLY A 137 12.51 -1.15 5.09
N SER A 138 12.17 -1.44 6.34
CA SER A 138 11.24 -0.61 7.10
C SER A 138 11.94 0.70 7.48
N ASP A 139 11.27 1.84 7.31
CA ASP A 139 11.72 3.15 7.82
C ASP A 139 11.72 3.26 9.36
N GLN A 140 11.34 2.17 10.05
CA GLN A 140 11.58 2.03 11.48
C GLN A 140 13.07 1.73 11.70
N PRO A 141 13.71 2.32 12.74
CA PRO A 141 15.05 1.89 13.13
C PRO A 141 15.01 0.36 13.26
N PRO A 142 16.01 -0.37 12.75
CA PRO A 142 16.01 -1.81 12.82
C PRO A 142 15.74 -2.17 14.28
N VAL A 143 14.58 -2.80 14.53
CA VAL A 143 14.48 -3.62 15.72
C VAL A 143 15.56 -4.63 15.47
N VAL A 144 16.68 -4.47 16.18
CA VAL A 144 17.73 -5.45 16.23
C VAL A 144 17.01 -6.67 16.77
N VAL A 145 16.50 -7.53 15.88
CA VAL A 145 16.52 -8.95 16.14
C VAL A 145 18.00 -9.18 16.34
N ALA A 146 18.39 -9.26 17.62
CA ALA A 146 19.72 -9.71 18.02
C ALA A 146 20.05 -10.85 17.06
N GLY A 147 21.16 -10.66 16.34
CA GLY A 147 21.45 -11.42 15.13
C GLY A 147 21.42 -12.93 15.38
N ALA A 148 21.65 -13.67 14.31
CA ALA A 148 21.83 -15.13 14.32
C ALA A 148 22.88 -15.67 15.34
N GLU A 149 23.46 -14.82 16.18
CA GLU A 149 24.29 -15.13 17.34
C GLU A 149 23.52 -15.43 18.65
N ASP A 150 22.19 -15.29 18.69
CA ASP A 150 21.37 -15.65 19.87
C ASP A 150 20.39 -16.81 19.64
N LEU A 151 20.58 -17.60 18.58
CA LEU A 151 19.92 -18.90 18.50
C LEU A 151 20.49 -19.83 19.57
N PRO A 152 19.67 -20.46 20.43
CA PRO A 152 20.12 -21.50 21.35
C PRO A 152 21.01 -22.51 20.62
N PRO A 153 22.11 -23.00 21.23
CA PRO A 153 23.11 -23.83 20.55
C PRO A 153 22.52 -25.04 19.81
N GLU A 154 21.41 -25.56 20.34
CA GLU A 154 20.66 -26.72 19.82
C GLU A 154 20.01 -26.47 18.45
N LEU A 155 19.72 -25.21 18.08
CA LEU A 155 19.08 -24.85 16.80
C LEU A 155 20.08 -24.50 15.70
N ARG A 156 21.31 -24.10 16.04
CA ARG A 156 22.37 -23.83 15.04
C ARG A 156 22.87 -25.12 14.41
N GLN A 157 23.13 -26.14 15.22
CA GLN A 157 23.52 -27.47 14.71
C GLN A 157 22.43 -28.09 13.82
N PHE A 158 21.16 -27.83 14.11
CA PHE A 158 20.06 -28.39 13.33
C PHE A 158 19.87 -27.72 11.96
N ALA A 159 20.26 -26.44 11.82
CA ALA A 159 20.18 -25.69 10.56
C ALA A 159 21.39 -25.93 9.64
N GLU A 160 22.56 -26.23 10.21
CA GLU A 160 23.77 -26.56 9.46
C GLU A 160 23.78 -28.02 8.94
N ASP A 161 23.26 -28.98 9.71
CA ASP A 161 23.36 -30.41 9.37
C ASP A 161 22.30 -30.94 8.40
N GLN A 162 21.21 -30.19 8.16
CA GLN A 162 20.20 -30.58 7.18
C GLN A 162 19.86 -29.38 6.30
N GLY A 163 20.23 -29.42 5.02
CA GLY A 163 19.75 -28.46 4.02
C GLY A 163 18.24 -28.52 3.87
N VAL A 164 17.50 -27.83 4.76
CA VAL A 164 16.07 -28.06 4.95
C VAL A 164 15.27 -27.46 3.80
N ASN A 165 14.55 -28.34 3.11
CA ASN A 165 13.50 -28.00 2.15
C ASN A 165 12.32 -27.29 2.88
N PRO A 166 11.83 -26.14 2.38
CA PRO A 166 10.82 -25.30 3.05
C PRO A 166 9.53 -26.05 3.46
N ARG A 167 9.19 -27.16 2.80
CA ARG A 167 8.02 -27.99 3.16
C ARG A 167 8.18 -28.77 4.47
N GLN A 168 9.41 -29.07 4.90
CA GLN A 168 9.67 -29.76 6.17
C GLN A 168 9.73 -28.79 7.36
N ALA A 169 10.20 -27.56 7.12
CA ALA A 169 10.21 -26.48 8.13
C ALA A 169 8.80 -26.19 8.67
N ASN A 170 7.78 -26.16 7.81
CA ASN A 170 6.38 -25.95 8.23
C ASN A 170 5.82 -27.07 9.14
N LYS A 171 6.24 -28.33 8.94
CA LYS A 171 5.80 -29.44 9.82
C LYS A 171 6.52 -29.41 11.17
N LEU A 172 7.78 -28.99 11.20
CA LEU A 172 8.56 -28.84 12.43
C LEU A 172 8.08 -27.63 13.24
N PHE A 173 7.82 -26.50 12.59
CA PHE A 173 7.30 -25.30 13.25
C PHE A 173 5.92 -25.53 13.85
N LYS A 174 5.04 -26.25 13.15
CA LYS A 174 3.72 -26.64 13.67
C LYS A 174 3.81 -27.57 14.87
N ARG A 175 4.71 -28.57 14.85
CA ARG A 175 4.93 -29.48 15.99
C ARG A 175 5.56 -28.80 17.20
N LEU A 176 6.48 -27.86 16.98
CA LEU A 176 7.09 -27.07 18.06
C LEU A 176 6.07 -26.10 18.67
N SER A 177 5.25 -25.47 17.83
CA SER A 177 4.16 -24.59 18.29
C SER A 177 3.11 -25.37 19.08
N ASP A 178 2.65 -26.51 18.59
CA ASP A 178 1.62 -27.30 19.29
C ASP A 178 2.12 -27.85 20.64
N ASN A 179 3.40 -28.21 20.76
CA ASN A 179 3.96 -28.73 22.01
C ASN A 179 4.39 -27.64 23.02
N LEU A 180 4.85 -26.47 22.57
CA LEU A 180 5.22 -25.36 23.46
C LEU A 180 3.99 -24.58 23.92
N PHE A 181 3.06 -24.27 23.02
CA PHE A 181 1.83 -23.55 23.38
C PHE A 181 0.79 -24.44 24.07
N GLY A 182 0.74 -25.74 23.74
CA GLY A 182 -0.12 -26.71 24.43
C GLY A 182 0.29 -26.98 25.88
N LYS A 183 1.58 -26.85 26.22
CA LYS A 183 2.07 -26.97 27.62
C LYS A 183 1.88 -25.69 28.42
N LEU A 184 2.05 -24.52 27.80
CA LEU A 184 1.85 -23.23 28.47
C LEU A 184 0.37 -22.94 28.76
N ALA A 185 -0.55 -23.39 27.91
CA ALA A 185 -1.99 -23.27 28.13
C ALA A 185 -2.52 -24.13 29.30
N ARG A 186 -1.79 -25.20 29.69
CA ARG A 186 -2.17 -26.05 30.83
C ARG A 186 -1.64 -25.58 32.17
N GLN A 187 -0.78 -24.56 32.19
CA GLN A 187 -0.08 -24.09 33.39
C GLN A 187 -0.46 -22.66 33.79
N ALA A 188 -1.33 -22.01 33.02
CA ALA A 188 -1.78 -20.63 33.21
C ALA A 188 -3.31 -20.55 33.42
N ASP A 189 -3.87 -21.53 34.13
CA ASP A 189 -5.32 -21.61 34.40
C ASP A 189 -5.74 -20.82 35.66
N ASP A 190 -4.85 -20.02 36.25
CA ASP A 190 -5.20 -19.11 37.35
C ASP A 190 -4.49 -17.75 37.17
N GLU A 191 -5.30 -16.73 36.91
CA GLU A 191 -5.06 -15.28 37.11
C GLU A 191 -4.01 -14.52 36.24
N ALA A 192 -3.42 -15.10 35.19
CA ALA A 192 -2.46 -14.40 34.31
C ALA A 192 -2.93 -14.19 32.84
N GLY A 193 -4.20 -14.42 32.54
CA GLY A 193 -4.74 -14.36 31.17
C GLY A 193 -4.70 -12.96 30.54
N ASP A 194 -5.01 -11.93 31.32
CA ASP A 194 -5.20 -10.57 30.79
C ASP A 194 -3.88 -9.80 30.62
N GLU A 195 -2.91 -9.96 31.53
CA GLU A 195 -1.58 -9.36 31.39
C GLU A 195 -0.77 -10.03 30.28
N GLN A 196 -0.94 -11.35 30.07
CA GLN A 196 -0.26 -12.05 28.99
C GLN A 196 -0.92 -11.81 27.63
N ALA A 197 -2.23 -11.57 27.58
CA ALA A 197 -2.93 -11.07 26.40
C ALA A 197 -2.54 -9.61 26.08
N GLN A 198 -2.40 -8.75 27.08
CA GLN A 198 -1.89 -7.38 26.89
C GLN A 198 -0.40 -7.34 26.53
N ALA A 199 0.43 -8.23 27.09
CA ALA A 199 1.83 -8.37 26.70
C ALA A 199 1.97 -8.95 25.28
N ARG A 200 1.08 -9.88 24.88
CA ARG A 200 0.98 -10.34 23.48
C ARG A 200 0.46 -9.25 22.56
N ALA A 201 -0.51 -8.43 22.98
CA ALA A 201 -0.99 -7.29 22.22
C ALA A 201 0.05 -6.15 22.16
N ALA A 202 0.94 -6.03 23.15
CA ALA A 202 2.07 -5.10 23.12
C ALA A 202 3.22 -5.63 22.24
N LEU A 203 3.49 -6.94 22.27
CA LEU A 203 4.50 -7.61 21.42
C LEU A 203 4.05 -7.79 19.95
N MET A 204 2.74 -7.92 19.69
CA MET A 204 2.17 -8.11 18.34
C MET A 204 1.42 -6.86 17.82
N GLY A 205 1.12 -5.88 18.67
CA GLY A 205 0.28 -4.71 18.36
C GLY A 205 0.85 -3.37 18.84
N GLY A 206 2.09 -3.35 19.32
CA GLY A 206 2.84 -2.14 19.70
C GLY A 206 4.02 -1.88 18.77
N GLY A 207 3.76 -1.82 17.47
CA GLY A 207 4.79 -1.61 16.44
C GLY A 207 4.33 -2.28 15.16
N GLY A 208 3.55 -1.55 14.35
CA GLY A 208 2.87 -2.10 13.18
C GLY A 208 3.81 -2.92 12.30
N GLN A 209 3.51 -4.21 12.17
CA GLN A 209 4.13 -5.04 11.15
C GLN A 209 4.00 -4.31 9.82
N ASP A 210 5.14 -4.10 9.15
CA ASP A 210 5.15 -3.51 7.83
C ASP A 210 4.29 -4.39 6.90
N VAL A 211 3.11 -3.87 6.52
CA VAL A 211 2.13 -4.57 5.70
C VAL A 211 2.73 -5.01 4.36
N TRP A 212 3.81 -4.38 3.92
CA TRP A 212 4.54 -4.75 2.70
C TRP A 212 5.36 -6.03 2.83
N ASN A 213 5.72 -6.43 4.04
CA ASN A 213 6.52 -7.62 4.30
C ASN A 213 5.68 -8.84 4.71
N ASN A 214 4.37 -8.69 4.92
CA ASN A 214 3.46 -9.83 5.09
C ASN A 214 3.21 -10.56 3.75
N LEU A 215 2.46 -11.67 3.78
CA LEU A 215 2.17 -12.48 2.59
C LEU A 215 1.46 -11.69 1.49
N HIS A 216 0.48 -10.86 1.84
CA HIS A 216 -0.28 -10.04 0.87
C HIS A 216 0.60 -8.94 0.26
N GLY A 217 1.44 -8.28 1.06
CA GLY A 217 2.41 -7.31 0.58
C GLY A 217 3.46 -7.92 -0.33
N GLN A 218 3.94 -9.14 -0.01
CA GLN A 218 4.81 -9.91 -0.87
C GLN A 218 4.14 -10.20 -2.23
N ARG A 219 2.89 -10.66 -2.23
CA ARG A 219 2.10 -10.88 -3.45
C ARG A 219 1.96 -9.62 -4.29
N VAL A 220 1.56 -8.49 -3.70
CA VAL A 220 1.42 -7.21 -4.42
C VAL A 220 2.75 -6.78 -5.05
N ARG A 221 3.86 -6.89 -4.32
CA ARG A 221 5.20 -6.55 -4.86
C ARG A 221 5.61 -7.51 -5.98
N ALA A 222 5.31 -8.80 -5.85
CA ALA A 222 5.59 -9.79 -6.87
C ALA A 222 4.83 -9.45 -8.17
N ILE A 223 3.53 -9.20 -8.08
CA ILE A 223 2.70 -8.81 -9.24
C ILE A 223 3.24 -7.52 -9.87
N ALA A 224 3.49 -6.48 -9.06
CA ALA A 224 4.01 -5.20 -9.55
C ALA A 224 5.39 -5.33 -10.23
N SER A 225 6.23 -6.28 -9.80
CA SER A 225 7.54 -6.54 -10.43
C SER A 225 7.43 -7.11 -11.85
N VAL A 226 6.33 -7.82 -12.13
CA VAL A 226 6.04 -8.47 -13.40
C VAL A 226 5.33 -7.52 -14.37
N LEU A 227 4.55 -6.58 -13.84
CA LEU A 227 3.87 -5.56 -14.63
C LEU A 227 4.81 -4.42 -15.08
N ALA A 228 4.46 -3.79 -16.20
CA ALA A 228 5.14 -2.63 -16.78
C ALA A 228 4.79 -1.32 -16.06
N LEU A 229 4.60 -1.37 -14.73
CA LEU A 229 4.36 -0.19 -13.91
C LEU A 229 5.65 0.65 -13.78
N PRO A 230 5.52 1.98 -13.53
CA PRO A 230 6.67 2.86 -13.30
C PRO A 230 7.58 2.35 -12.16
N ALA A 231 8.86 2.67 -12.20
CA ALA A 231 9.81 2.23 -11.16
C ALA A 231 9.39 2.67 -9.75
N ASN A 232 8.77 3.85 -9.65
CA ASN A 232 8.21 4.43 -8.43
C ASN A 232 6.73 4.07 -8.22
N TRP A 233 6.22 2.96 -8.76
CA TRP A 233 4.78 2.60 -8.68
C TRP A 233 4.18 2.74 -7.28
N ARG A 234 4.94 2.43 -6.21
CA ARG A 234 4.51 2.51 -4.81
C ARG A 234 4.67 3.89 -4.16
N THR A 235 5.70 4.65 -4.55
CA THR A 235 6.15 5.87 -3.84
C THR A 235 6.05 7.12 -4.72
N PRO A 236 5.92 8.33 -4.15
CA PRO A 236 5.55 8.60 -2.76
C PRO A 236 4.13 8.10 -2.42
N ASP A 237 3.88 7.81 -1.15
CA ASP A 237 2.54 7.43 -0.68
C ASP A 237 1.64 8.66 -0.45
N PHE A 238 0.38 8.42 -0.10
CA PHE A 238 -0.61 9.48 0.08
C PHE A 238 -0.19 10.52 1.11
N ASP A 239 0.30 10.09 2.28
CA ASP A 239 0.67 11.00 3.36
C ASP A 239 1.90 11.83 3.00
N THR A 240 2.89 11.21 2.37
CA THR A 240 4.07 11.90 1.86
C THR A 240 3.67 13.00 0.86
N ILE A 241 2.78 12.69 -0.10
CA ILE A 241 2.27 13.69 -1.06
C ILE A 241 1.48 14.77 -0.35
N ARG A 242 0.55 14.41 0.54
CA ARG A 242 -0.32 15.34 1.27
C ARG A 242 0.50 16.36 2.07
N GLU A 243 1.52 15.89 2.77
CA GLU A 243 2.39 16.72 3.60
C GLU A 243 3.26 17.64 2.75
N ALA A 244 3.90 17.11 1.70
CA ALA A 244 4.66 17.92 0.76
C ALA A 244 3.78 19.00 0.12
N TYR A 245 2.60 18.62 -0.40
CA TYR A 245 1.64 19.54 -1.00
C TYR A 245 1.23 20.65 -0.03
N GLN A 246 0.94 20.30 1.24
CA GLN A 246 0.59 21.27 2.27
C GLN A 246 1.71 22.28 2.53
N VAL A 247 2.97 21.84 2.68
CA VAL A 247 4.12 22.72 2.91
C VAL A 247 4.38 23.59 1.68
N HIS A 248 4.32 23.03 0.47
CA HIS A 248 4.46 23.78 -0.78
C HIS A 248 3.39 24.89 -0.92
N ARG A 249 2.12 24.58 -0.67
CA ARG A 249 1.01 25.56 -0.67
C ARG A 249 1.22 26.65 0.38
N LEU A 250 1.68 26.28 1.58
CA LEU A 250 1.99 27.24 2.64
C LEU A 250 3.09 28.22 2.20
N ARG A 251 4.15 27.72 1.54
CA ARG A 251 5.24 28.58 1.03
C ARG A 251 4.80 29.48 -0.11
N GLN A 252 3.95 29.01 -1.03
CA GLN A 252 3.38 29.87 -2.08
C GLN A 252 2.61 31.04 -1.47
N ARG A 253 1.82 30.78 -0.42
CA ARG A 253 1.06 31.83 0.27
C ARG A 253 1.93 32.74 1.14
N SER A 254 2.94 32.18 1.81
CA SER A 254 3.80 32.87 2.77
C SER A 254 5.29 32.58 2.53
N PRO A 255 5.92 33.15 1.49
CA PRO A 255 7.29 32.79 1.09
C PRO A 255 8.37 33.07 2.16
N ARG A 256 8.11 34.05 3.04
CA ARG A 256 9.02 34.47 4.11
C ARG A 256 8.83 33.72 5.42
N MET A 257 7.85 32.79 5.49
CA MET A 257 7.62 32.00 6.69
C MET A 257 8.84 31.09 6.95
N PRO A 258 9.41 31.11 8.16
CA PRO A 258 10.44 30.16 8.55
C PRO A 258 9.91 28.73 8.41
N LEU A 259 10.76 27.83 7.90
CA LEU A 259 10.45 26.40 7.84
C LEU A 259 10.48 25.82 9.25
N MET A 260 9.46 25.04 9.59
CA MET A 260 9.41 24.25 10.81
C MET A 260 10.40 23.08 10.72
N PRO A 261 10.81 22.47 11.85
CA PRO A 261 11.55 21.21 11.82
C PRO A 261 10.78 20.16 11.01
N GLY A 262 11.44 19.47 10.08
CA GLY A 262 10.81 18.48 9.19
C GLY A 262 10.37 19.04 7.83
N ASP A 263 10.06 20.34 7.72
CA ASP A 263 9.57 20.91 6.46
C ASP A 263 10.60 20.81 5.33
N LYS A 264 11.90 20.85 5.63
CA LYS A 264 12.95 20.73 4.62
C LYS A 264 12.98 19.33 4.02
N GLU A 265 12.87 18.32 4.87
CA GLU A 265 12.80 16.92 4.49
C GLU A 265 11.52 16.64 3.69
N THR A 266 10.38 17.17 4.14
CA THR A 266 9.09 17.09 3.43
C THR A 266 9.10 17.77 2.06
N LEU A 267 9.75 18.93 1.92
CA LEU A 267 9.90 19.58 0.61
C LEU A 267 10.86 18.81 -0.31
N ALA A 268 11.82 18.08 0.25
CA ALA A 268 12.77 17.29 -0.51
C ALA A 268 12.19 15.93 -0.95
N SER A 269 11.19 15.39 -0.23
CA SER A 269 10.59 14.09 -0.53
C SER A 269 9.71 14.10 -1.79
N VAL A 270 9.01 15.21 -2.06
CA VAL A 270 8.24 15.43 -3.29
C VAL A 270 8.45 16.88 -3.77
N PRO A 271 9.58 17.19 -4.43
CA PRO A 271 9.93 18.56 -4.81
C PRO A 271 8.93 19.23 -5.78
N ASP A 272 8.21 18.41 -6.53
CA ASP A 272 7.20 18.75 -7.52
C ASP A 272 5.78 18.52 -6.99
N ALA A 273 5.56 18.56 -5.67
CA ALA A 273 4.26 18.25 -5.08
C ALA A 273 3.10 19.04 -5.70
N LEU A 274 3.33 20.27 -6.14
CA LEU A 274 2.29 21.13 -6.74
C LEU A 274 1.85 20.70 -8.14
N ASP A 275 2.58 19.81 -8.80
CA ASP A 275 2.19 19.23 -10.08
C ASP A 275 1.18 18.09 -9.89
N TYR A 276 0.98 17.62 -8.65
CA TYR A 276 -0.06 16.67 -8.30
C TYR A 276 -1.41 17.39 -8.23
N VAL A 277 -2.43 16.78 -8.84
CA VAL A 277 -3.78 17.35 -8.88
C VAL A 277 -4.62 16.76 -7.74
N PRO A 278 -4.96 17.53 -6.70
CA PRO A 278 -5.79 17.03 -5.60
C PRO A 278 -7.24 16.84 -6.06
N VAL A 279 -7.83 15.70 -5.71
CA VAL A 279 -9.26 15.42 -5.84
C VAL A 279 -9.80 15.11 -4.45
N TYR A 280 -10.35 16.13 -3.81
CA TYR A 280 -10.91 16.10 -2.46
C TYR A 280 -12.40 16.41 -2.54
N MET A 281 -13.21 15.38 -2.29
CA MET A 281 -14.66 15.41 -2.48
C MET A 281 -15.32 14.81 -1.23
N GLY A 282 -16.46 15.35 -0.78
CA GLY A 282 -17.16 14.82 0.40
C GLY A 282 -18.67 14.91 0.29
N LYS A 283 -19.38 13.96 0.91
CA LYS A 283 -20.85 13.97 1.00
C LYS A 283 -21.32 13.84 2.46
N ARG A 284 -22.52 14.34 2.71
CA ARG A 284 -23.12 14.47 4.05
C ARG A 284 -23.89 13.23 4.49
#